data_AF-A0A8B6XZA7-F1
#
_entry.id   AF-A0A8B6XZA7-F1
#
_cell.length_a   1.000
_cell.length_b   1.000
_cell.length_c   1.000
_cell.angle_alpha   90.00
_cell.angle_beta   90.00
_cell.angle_gamma   90.00
#
_symmetry.space_group_name_H-M   'P 1'
#
loop_
_entity.id
_entity.type
_entity.pdbx_description
1 polymer ?
#
loop_
_entity_poly.entity_id
_entity_poly.type
_entity_poly.pdbx_seq_one_letter_code
_entity_poly.pdbx_strand_id
1 'polypeptide(L)'
;MIDENIPKSDVYSDPWNAIAAWFLGPRAENRESLNRLVLSTLNFYEDCRENYYPADPCYITEEVKASPGFRGELKDLEKKLGELNNELTDSIPFYSTRYQ
;
A
#
# COMPACT_ATOMS: atom_id res chain seq x y z
N MET A 1 34.83 -13.05 6.78
CA MET A 1 34.16 -12.20 5.79
C MET A 1 32.71 -12.63 5.79
N ILE A 2 31.80 -11.76 6.21
CA ILE A 2 30.36 -12.01 6.07
C ILE A 2 30.05 -11.64 4.63
N ASP A 3 29.52 -12.59 3.86
CA ASP A 3 29.08 -12.35 2.49
C ASP A 3 27.91 -11.35 2.53
N GLU A 4 28.09 -10.18 1.89
CA GLU A 4 27.11 -9.08 1.89
C GLU A 4 25.79 -9.46 1.18
N ASN A 5 25.74 -10.61 0.52
CA ASN A 5 24.55 -11.15 -0.13
C ASN A 5 23.71 -12.12 0.72
N ILE A 6 24.07 -12.37 1.99
CA ILE A 6 23.25 -13.21 2.88
C ILE A 6 21.97 -12.45 3.26
N PRO A 7 20.76 -13.01 3.05
CA PRO A 7 19.53 -12.44 3.58
C PRO A 7 19.67 -12.20 5.08
N LYS A 8 19.39 -10.97 5.55
CA LYS A 8 19.56 -10.63 6.97
C LYS A 8 18.81 -11.57 7.92
N SER A 9 17.75 -12.24 7.44
CA SER A 9 17.05 -13.32 8.16
C SER A 9 18.01 -14.35 8.76
N ASP A 10 19.04 -14.73 8.00
CA ASP A 10 19.96 -15.83 8.33
C ASP A 10 21.07 -15.39 9.29
N VAL A 11 21.15 -14.08 9.55
CA VAL A 11 22.01 -13.49 10.59
C VAL A 11 21.37 -13.58 11.97
N TYR A 12 20.03 -13.72 12.04
CA TYR A 12 19.32 -13.81 13.31
C TYR A 12 19.34 -15.25 13.84
N SER A 13 19.37 -15.40 15.18
CA SER A 13 19.24 -16.70 15.85
C SER A 13 17.87 -17.37 15.63
N ASP A 14 16.93 -16.65 15.03
CA ASP A 14 15.56 -17.08 14.76
C ASP A 14 15.11 -16.59 13.36
N PRO A 15 15.62 -17.24 12.29
CA PRO A 15 15.40 -16.79 10.91
C PRO A 15 13.94 -16.88 10.48
N TRP A 16 13.18 -17.83 11.04
CA TRP A 16 11.76 -18.03 10.74
C TRP A 16 10.88 -16.89 11.27
N ASN A 17 11.20 -16.36 12.44
CA ASN A 17 10.53 -15.16 12.94
C ASN A 17 10.97 -13.91 12.18
N ALA A 18 12.22 -13.85 11.73
CA ALA A 18 12.70 -12.72 10.92
C ALA A 18 12.01 -12.66 9.54
N ILE A 19 11.87 -13.79 8.84
CA ILE A 19 11.23 -13.84 7.52
C ILE A 19 9.73 -13.53 7.59
N ALA A 20 9.06 -13.80 8.72
CA ALA A 20 7.65 -13.47 8.92
C ALA A 20 7.33 -11.98 8.71
N ALA A 21 8.30 -11.08 8.95
CA ALA A 21 8.15 -9.64 8.74
C ALA A 21 7.98 -9.24 7.27
N TRP A 22 8.34 -10.11 6.32
CA TRP A 22 8.30 -9.80 4.88
C TRP A 22 6.93 -10.07 4.24
N PHE A 23 6.03 -10.75 4.94
CA PHE A 23 4.75 -11.19 4.41
C PHE A 23 3.60 -10.50 5.10
N LEU A 24 2.47 -10.33 4.41
CA LEU A 24 1.22 -9.89 5.03
C LEU A 24 0.68 -10.92 6.04
N GLY A 25 0.88 -12.21 5.71
CA GLY A 25 0.43 -13.36 6.49
C GLY A 25 -0.95 -13.88 6.05
N PRO A 26 -1.26 -15.17 6.30
CA PRO A 26 -2.51 -15.80 5.84
C PRO A 26 -3.80 -15.16 6.39
N ARG A 27 -3.72 -14.41 7.48
CA ARG A 27 -4.85 -13.68 8.10
C ARG A 27 -4.61 -12.17 8.14
N ALA A 28 -3.66 -11.68 7.34
CA ALA A 28 -3.20 -10.31 7.37
C ALA A 28 -2.75 -9.88 8.78
N GLU A 29 -1.97 -10.74 9.43
CA GLU A 29 -1.36 -10.52 10.74
C GLU A 29 -0.47 -9.26 10.74
N ASN A 30 0.20 -8.98 9.62
CA ASN A 30 1.08 -7.82 9.45
C ASN A 30 0.40 -6.61 8.78
N ARG A 31 -0.94 -6.54 8.79
CA ARG A 31 -1.69 -5.45 8.10
C ARG A 31 -1.24 -4.05 8.50
N GLU A 32 -0.97 -3.82 9.79
CA GLU A 32 -0.57 -2.51 10.29
C GLU A 32 0.81 -2.11 9.75
N SER A 33 1.75 -3.05 9.77
CA SER A 33 3.09 -2.87 9.19
C SER A 33 3.01 -2.57 7.70
N LEU A 34 2.23 -3.34 6.93
CA LEU A 34 2.08 -3.11 5.49
C LEU A 34 1.45 -1.75 5.20
N ASN A 35 0.34 -1.41 5.86
CA ASN A 35 -0.35 -0.13 5.66
C ASN A 35 0.56 1.06 5.97
N ARG A 36 1.35 0.97 7.06
CA ARG A 36 2.31 2.01 7.42
C ARG A 36 3.42 2.17 6.38
N LEU A 37 3.96 1.07 5.84
CA LEU A 37 4.99 1.12 4.81
C LEU A 37 4.47 1.72 3.51
N VAL A 38 3.28 1.28 3.05
CA VAL A 38 2.64 1.83 1.85
C VAL A 38 2.36 3.32 2.02
N LEU A 39 1.76 3.73 3.14
CA LEU A 39 1.48 5.14 3.43
C LEU A 39 2.77 5.98 3.49
N SER A 40 3.84 5.45 4.08
CA SER A 40 5.13 6.14 4.12
C SER A 40 5.70 6.41 2.72
N THR A 41 5.54 5.48 1.78
CA THR A 41 5.98 5.67 0.38
C THR A 41 5.11 6.69 -0.34
N LEU A 42 3.78 6.67 -0.12
CA LEU A 42 2.87 7.64 -0.71
C LEU A 42 3.17 9.06 -0.22
N ASN A 43 3.31 9.26 1.09
CA ASN A 43 3.67 10.53 1.69
C ASN A 43 5.01 11.06 1.13
N PHE A 44 6.02 10.20 1.02
CA PHE A 44 7.30 10.59 0.43
C PHE A 44 7.14 11.09 -1.02
N TYR A 45 6.28 10.44 -1.81
CA TYR A 45 6.03 10.85 -3.17
C TYR A 45 5.21 12.14 -3.27
N GLU A 46 4.28 12.36 -2.35
CA GLU A 46 3.56 13.62 -2.17
C GLU A 46 4.53 14.77 -1.84
N ASP A 47 5.41 14.58 -0.85
CA ASP A 47 6.45 15.55 -0.49
C ASP A 47 7.33 15.89 -1.70
N CYS A 48 7.68 14.90 -2.53
CA CYS A 48 8.46 15.13 -3.74
C CYS A 48 7.74 16.08 -4.73
N ARG A 49 6.41 15.99 -4.85
CA ARG A 49 5.62 16.86 -5.73
C ARG A 49 5.51 18.27 -5.17
N GLU A 50 5.25 18.40 -3.87
CA GLU A 50 5.13 19.70 -3.20
C GLU A 50 6.45 20.49 -3.24
N ASN A 51 7.58 19.78 -3.15
CA ASN A 51 8.91 20.38 -3.21
C ASN A 51 9.40 20.65 -4.64
N TYR A 52 8.77 20.07 -5.66
CA TYR A 52 9.14 20.28 -7.07
C TYR A 52 8.47 21.56 -7.60
N TYR A 53 9.17 22.70 -7.41
CA TYR A 53 8.68 24.06 -7.66
C TYR A 53 7.58 24.50 -6.69
N PRO A 54 7.92 24.77 -5.41
CA PRO A 54 6.94 25.08 -4.36
C PRO A 54 6.20 26.42 -4.55
N ALA A 55 6.62 27.24 -5.53
CA ALA A 55 5.93 28.47 -5.88
C ALA A 55 4.77 28.25 -6.88
N ASP A 56 4.67 27.08 -7.49
CA ASP A 56 3.59 26.77 -8.43
C ASP A 56 2.25 26.64 -7.68
N PRO A 57 1.15 27.17 -8.25
CA PRO A 57 -0.16 27.09 -7.60
C PRO A 57 -0.75 25.68 -7.70
N CYS A 58 -1.59 25.32 -6.74
CA CYS A 58 -2.42 24.13 -6.81
C CYS A 58 -3.49 24.28 -7.90
N TYR A 59 -3.54 23.36 -8.87
CA TYR A 59 -4.57 23.35 -9.92
C TYR A 59 -5.89 22.71 -9.46
N ILE A 60 -5.82 21.76 -8.53
CA ILE A 60 -6.99 21.13 -7.92
C ILE A 60 -7.26 21.85 -6.59
N THR A 61 -8.00 22.96 -6.68
CA THR A 61 -8.31 23.80 -5.52
C THR A 61 -9.48 23.24 -4.69
N GLU A 62 -9.73 23.82 -3.53
CA GLU A 62 -10.90 23.44 -2.70
C GLU A 62 -12.22 23.77 -3.40
N GLU A 63 -12.29 24.81 -4.23
CA GLU A 63 -13.46 25.12 -5.06
C GLU A 63 -13.70 24.02 -6.11
N VAL A 64 -12.63 23.51 -6.73
CA VAL A 64 -12.71 22.38 -7.67
C VAL A 64 -13.23 21.13 -6.95
N LYS A 65 -12.68 20.80 -5.77
CA LYS A 65 -13.14 19.67 -4.96
C LYS A 65 -14.58 19.83 -4.46
N ALA A 66 -15.00 21.08 -4.21
CA ALA A 66 -16.36 21.43 -3.82
C ALA A 66 -17.34 21.46 -5.00
N SER A 67 -16.90 21.24 -6.24
CA SER A 67 -17.79 21.15 -7.38
C SER A 67 -18.67 19.89 -7.34
N PRO A 68 -19.91 19.94 -7.85
CA PRO A 68 -20.75 18.75 -7.98
C PRO A 68 -20.12 17.67 -8.87
N GLY A 69 -19.42 18.08 -9.94
CA GLY A 69 -18.73 17.16 -10.85
C GLY A 69 -17.65 16.35 -10.14
N PHE A 70 -16.75 17.01 -9.41
CA PHE A 70 -15.69 16.32 -8.66
C PHE A 70 -16.25 15.31 -7.65
N ARG A 71 -17.23 15.71 -6.84
CA ARG A 71 -17.84 14.79 -5.85
C ARG A 71 -18.60 13.64 -6.51
N GLY A 72 -19.26 13.89 -7.64
CA GLY A 72 -19.95 12.86 -8.42
C GLY A 72 -18.97 11.80 -8.92
N GLU A 73 -17.91 12.23 -9.58
CA GLU A 73 -16.86 11.33 -10.10
C GLU A 73 -16.12 10.59 -8.99
N LEU A 74 -15.82 11.25 -7.86
CA LEU A 74 -15.19 10.59 -6.71
C LEU A 74 -16.06 9.47 -6.14
N LYS A 75 -17.37 9.72 -5.99
CA LYS A 75 -18.33 8.71 -5.53
C LYS A 75 -18.42 7.53 -6.51
N ASP A 76 -18.43 7.80 -7.80
CA ASP A 76 -18.48 6.75 -8.82
C ASP A 76 -17.18 5.93 -8.86
N LEU A 77 -16.04 6.58 -8.61
CA LEU A 77 -14.75 5.91 -8.48
C LEU A 77 -14.71 4.98 -7.25
N GLU A 78 -15.15 5.47 -6.09
CA GLU A 78 -15.27 4.67 -4.86
C GLU A 78 -16.18 3.47 -5.05
N LYS A 79 -17.31 3.65 -5.77
CA LYS A 79 -18.22 2.57 -6.11
C LYS A 79 -17.54 1.50 -6.96
N LYS A 80 -16.86 1.90 -8.05
CA LYS A 80 -16.14 0.97 -8.95
C LYS A 80 -15.02 0.23 -8.23
N LEU A 81 -14.33 0.89 -7.31
CA LEU A 81 -13.33 0.24 -6.47
C LEU A 81 -13.97 -0.83 -5.57
N GLY A 82 -15.14 -0.55 -5.00
CA GLY A 82 -15.92 -1.54 -4.25
C GLY A 82 -16.33 -2.74 -5.10
N GLU A 83 -16.77 -2.51 -6.33
CA GLU A 83 -17.12 -3.55 -7.30
C GLU A 83 -15.89 -4.43 -7.62
N LEU A 84 -14.74 -3.83 -7.93
CA LEU A 84 -13.50 -4.55 -8.16
C LEU A 84 -13.06 -5.37 -6.94
N ASN A 85 -13.15 -4.81 -5.74
CA ASN A 85 -12.81 -5.52 -4.52
C ASN A 85 -13.70 -6.76 -4.31
N ASN A 86 -14.99 -6.67 -4.65
CA ASN A 86 -15.89 -7.82 -4.59
C ASN A 86 -15.48 -8.88 -5.62
N GLU A 87 -15.14 -8.50 -6.85
CA GLU A 87 -14.66 -9.45 -7.87
C GLU A 87 -13.36 -10.15 -7.44
N LEU A 88 -12.46 -9.42 -6.75
CA LEU A 88 -11.23 -10.02 -6.21
C LEU A 88 -11.50 -11.06 -5.10
N THR A 89 -12.67 -11.05 -4.45
CA THR A 89 -13.02 -12.09 -3.46
C THR A 89 -13.23 -13.46 -4.09
N ASP A 90 -13.55 -13.53 -5.39
CA ASP A 90 -13.71 -14.78 -6.13
C ASP A 90 -12.36 -15.36 -6.61
N SER A 91 -11.25 -14.68 -6.31
CA SER A 91 -9.92 -15.16 -6.67
C SER A 91 -9.48 -16.38 -5.85
N ILE A 92 -8.57 -17.17 -6.42
CA ILE A 92 -7.96 -18.30 -5.70
C ILE A 92 -7.18 -17.74 -4.49
N PRO A 93 -7.46 -18.20 -3.26
CA PRO A 93 -6.84 -17.65 -2.06
C PRO A 93 -5.41 -18.18 -1.86
N PHE A 94 -4.47 -17.75 -2.73
CA PHE A 94 -3.05 -18.14 -2.69
C PHE A 94 -2.36 -17.81 -1.35
N TYR A 95 -2.90 -16.84 -0.60
CA TYR A 95 -2.42 -16.47 0.73
C TYR A 95 -2.73 -17.53 1.80
N SER A 96 -3.64 -18.48 1.52
CA SER A 96 -4.04 -19.52 2.46
C SER A 96 -3.05 -20.68 2.45
N THR A 97 -2.65 -21.16 3.63
CA THR A 97 -1.81 -22.36 3.79
C THR A 97 -2.52 -23.67 3.38
N ARG A 98 -3.82 -23.61 3.09
CA ARG A 98 -4.60 -24.74 2.56
C ARG A 98 -4.41 -24.91 1.05
N TYR A 99 -3.87 -23.91 0.36
CA TYR A 99 -3.56 -23.99 -1.06
C TYR A 99 -2.22 -24.72 -1.23
N GLN A 100 -2.18 -25.81 -2.01
CA GLN A 100 -1.01 -26.68 -2.24
C GLN A 100 -0.88 -27.05 -3.71
#